data_AF-A0A2T2W3H8-F1
#
_entry.id   AF-A0A2T2W3H8-F1
#
_cell.length_a   1.000
_cell.length_b   1.000
_cell.length_c   1.000
_cell.angle_alpha   90.00
_cell.angle_beta   90.00
_cell.angle_gamma   90.00
#
_symmetry.space_group_name_H-M   'P 1'
#
loop_
_entity.id
_entity.type
_entity.pdbx_description
1 polymer ?
#
loop_
_entity_poly.entity_id
_entity_poly.type
_entity_poly.pdbx_seq_one_letter_code
_entity_poly.pdbx_strand_id
1 'polypeptide(L)'
;MIGAVLSPVNWPALEDGLPPLSGREADIAAVMASDEPVFLPRTNLNLADISAGFAIALHMHQPSIPAGATGEVINHLQYMFEHPYDGDNHNAGTFAYCYARLGDFIPELVSQGCNPRVMLDYSGTLLWGLQQMERHDILDKLRRLACDPAYQPYVEWLGTCWGHAVVPSTPVPDLRLHIRAWQHHFAALFGPEALARVRGFSPPEMHLPNHPDVLYAFVKTLKDCGYRWMLVQEHTVESLEGHGLSQPHLPHRLVARNSQGEVEEIVVLVKTQGSDTKLVGQMQPYWEAKTLSNVPLGNTMVPPLVSQISDGENGGVMMNEFPSAFMRSWYEMRDQGGGRR
;
A
#
# COMPACT_ATOMS: atom_id res chain seq x y z
N MET A 1 -18.02 -8.76 -21.29
CA MET A 1 -17.01 -9.65 -21.90
C MET A 1 -16.42 -10.51 -20.80
N ILE A 2 -16.31 -11.80 -21.04
CA ILE A 2 -15.89 -12.82 -20.07
C ILE A 2 -14.42 -12.51 -19.75
N GLY A 3 -14.15 -12.02 -18.54
CA GLY A 3 -12.79 -11.84 -18.05
C GLY A 3 -12.07 -13.17 -18.19
N ALA A 4 -10.82 -13.13 -18.68
CA ALA A 4 -9.99 -14.32 -18.71
C ALA A 4 -10.00 -14.91 -17.30
N VAL A 5 -10.69 -16.03 -17.13
CA VAL A 5 -10.53 -16.89 -15.96
C VAL A 5 -9.08 -17.34 -16.09
N LEU A 6 -8.17 -16.64 -15.42
CA LEU A 6 -6.83 -17.14 -15.22
C LEU A 6 -7.08 -18.52 -14.63
N SER A 7 -6.68 -19.57 -15.36
CA SER A 7 -6.79 -20.96 -14.92
C SER A 7 -6.40 -21.05 -13.44
N PRO A 8 -6.94 -21.99 -12.64
CA PRO A 8 -6.49 -22.20 -11.27
C PRO A 8 -5.06 -22.72 -11.34
N VAL A 9 -4.16 -21.77 -11.53
CA VAL A 9 -2.75 -21.91 -11.43
C VAL A 9 -2.54 -22.25 -9.97
N ASN A 10 -2.13 -23.49 -9.69
CA ASN A 10 -1.74 -23.86 -8.34
C ASN A 10 -0.53 -22.98 -7.99
N TRP A 11 -0.73 -21.98 -7.15
CA TRP A 11 0.37 -21.13 -6.70
C TRP A 11 1.14 -21.87 -5.62
N PRO A 12 2.48 -21.88 -5.70
CA PRO A 12 3.30 -22.63 -4.76
C PRO A 12 2.99 -22.17 -3.32
N ALA A 13 2.90 -23.14 -2.42
CA ALA A 13 2.85 -22.87 -0.98
C ALA A 13 4.26 -22.57 -0.47
N LEU A 14 4.43 -22.50 0.84
CA LEU A 14 5.78 -22.50 1.43
C LEU A 14 6.50 -23.80 1.04
N GLU A 15 7.75 -23.69 0.62
CA GLU A 15 8.66 -24.83 0.39
C GLU A 15 9.70 -24.83 1.52
N ASP A 16 9.74 -25.90 2.31
CA ASP A 16 10.62 -26.02 3.49
C ASP A 16 10.54 -24.81 4.45
N GLY A 17 9.35 -24.22 4.59
CA GLY A 17 9.10 -23.05 5.44
C GLY A 17 9.50 -21.70 4.81
N LEU A 18 10.04 -21.70 3.59
CA LEU A 18 10.41 -20.49 2.85
C LEU A 18 9.30 -20.04 1.89
N PRO A 19 9.12 -18.71 1.72
CA PRO A 19 8.12 -18.19 0.81
C PRO A 19 8.55 -18.34 -0.66
N PRO A 20 7.60 -18.52 -1.59
CA PRO A 20 7.91 -18.60 -3.01
C PRO A 20 8.26 -17.21 -3.55
N LEU A 21 9.56 -16.90 -3.68
CA LEU A 21 10.04 -15.57 -4.08
C LEU A 21 10.38 -15.44 -5.58
N SER A 22 10.47 -16.56 -6.30
CA SER A 22 10.89 -16.59 -7.71
C SER A 22 10.40 -17.85 -8.42
N GLY A 23 10.73 -17.99 -9.70
CA GLY A 23 10.45 -19.18 -10.52
C GLY A 23 9.14 -19.12 -11.32
N ARG A 24 8.41 -18.00 -11.23
CA ARG A 24 7.15 -17.77 -11.95
C ARG A 24 7.09 -16.40 -12.62
N GLU A 25 8.25 -15.91 -13.05
CA GLU A 25 8.40 -14.56 -13.59
C GLU A 25 7.48 -14.32 -14.80
N ALA A 26 7.31 -15.33 -15.66
CA ALA A 26 6.43 -15.26 -16.82
C ALA A 26 4.95 -15.16 -16.42
N ASP A 27 4.51 -15.92 -15.41
CA ASP A 27 3.13 -15.87 -14.92
C ASP A 27 2.83 -14.54 -14.25
N ILE A 28 3.74 -14.07 -13.39
CA ILE A 28 3.63 -12.76 -12.73
C ILE A 28 3.63 -11.63 -13.76
N ALA A 29 4.50 -11.68 -14.77
CA ALA A 29 4.50 -10.71 -15.86
C ALA A 29 3.17 -10.71 -16.62
N ALA A 30 2.60 -11.88 -16.94
CA ALA A 30 1.32 -11.98 -17.62
C ALA A 30 0.17 -11.39 -16.79
N VAL A 31 0.13 -11.67 -15.48
CA VAL A 31 -0.86 -11.10 -14.54
C VAL A 31 -0.74 -9.57 -14.46
N MET A 32 0.48 -9.07 -14.44
CA MET A 32 0.77 -7.64 -14.31
C MET A 32 0.75 -6.88 -15.64
N ALA A 33 0.62 -7.55 -16.79
CA ALA A 33 0.61 -6.89 -18.10
C ALA A 33 -0.73 -6.23 -18.47
N SER A 34 -1.83 -6.53 -17.76
CA SER A 34 -3.12 -5.93 -18.07
C SER A 34 -3.13 -4.42 -17.89
N ASP A 35 -3.61 -3.70 -18.91
CA ASP A 35 -3.85 -2.26 -18.91
C ASP A 35 -5.28 -1.86 -18.56
N GLU A 36 -6.17 -2.83 -18.36
CA GLU A 36 -7.57 -2.58 -18.04
C GLU A 36 -7.74 -1.79 -16.73
N PRO A 37 -8.73 -0.89 -16.64
CA PRO A 37 -9.08 -0.23 -15.39
C PRO A 37 -9.53 -1.22 -14.32
N VAL A 38 -8.95 -1.13 -13.11
CA VAL A 38 -9.22 -2.10 -12.03
C VAL A 38 -10.61 -1.92 -11.41
N PHE A 39 -10.95 -0.70 -11.00
CA PHE A 39 -12.20 -0.42 -10.29
C PHE A 39 -13.17 0.45 -11.08
N LEU A 40 -12.71 1.16 -12.12
CA LEU A 40 -13.58 2.03 -12.93
C LEU A 40 -14.85 1.34 -13.47
N PRO A 41 -14.81 0.07 -13.94
CA PRO A 41 -16.02 -0.59 -14.48
C PRO A 41 -17.08 -0.93 -13.41
N ARG A 42 -16.72 -0.86 -12.12
CA ARG A 42 -17.56 -1.28 -10.99
C ARG A 42 -17.58 -0.28 -9.84
N THR A 43 -17.04 0.92 -10.06
CA THR A 43 -17.00 1.97 -9.03
C THR A 43 -18.40 2.49 -8.81
N ASN A 44 -18.70 2.81 -7.55
CA ASN A 44 -19.94 3.46 -7.16
C ASN A 44 -19.77 4.98 -6.97
N LEU A 45 -18.64 5.54 -7.41
CA LEU A 45 -18.32 6.94 -7.26
C LEU A 45 -18.53 7.68 -8.58
N ASN A 46 -19.16 8.85 -8.50
CA ASN A 46 -19.24 9.81 -9.60
C ASN A 46 -18.38 11.03 -9.26
N LEU A 47 -17.30 11.27 -10.03
CA LEU A 47 -16.39 12.39 -9.76
C LEU A 47 -17.07 13.76 -9.84
N ALA A 48 -18.16 13.89 -10.59
CA ALA A 48 -18.92 15.14 -10.67
C ALA A 48 -19.61 15.51 -9.35
N ASP A 49 -19.88 14.52 -8.49
CA ASP A 49 -20.57 14.70 -7.20
C ASP A 49 -19.59 14.82 -6.02
N ILE A 50 -18.28 14.83 -6.30
CA ILE A 50 -17.21 14.86 -5.29
C ILE A 50 -16.55 16.24 -5.34
N SER A 51 -16.55 16.94 -4.21
CA SER A 51 -15.84 18.22 -4.06
C SER A 51 -14.34 18.03 -3.87
N ALA A 52 -13.96 17.02 -3.07
CA ALA A 52 -12.60 16.60 -2.78
C ALA A 52 -12.63 15.17 -2.22
N GLY A 53 -11.53 14.44 -2.37
CA GLY A 53 -11.31 13.13 -1.78
C GLY A 53 -10.18 13.15 -0.75
N PHE A 54 -10.10 12.07 0.03
CA PHE A 54 -8.93 11.76 0.83
C PHE A 54 -8.54 10.29 0.64
N ALA A 55 -7.27 9.99 0.89
CA ALA A 55 -6.73 8.65 0.90
C ALA A 55 -5.75 8.52 2.06
N ILE A 56 -5.91 7.44 2.84
CA ILE A 56 -4.94 7.04 3.85
C ILE A 56 -4.28 5.74 3.39
N ALA A 57 -2.96 5.65 3.54
CA ALA A 57 -2.21 4.41 3.46
C ALA A 57 -1.69 4.02 4.83
N LEU A 58 -1.79 2.73 5.14
CA LEU A 58 -1.14 2.14 6.31
C LEU A 58 0.01 1.25 5.81
N HIS A 59 1.22 1.63 6.19
CA HIS A 59 2.42 0.83 5.99
C HIS A 59 2.60 -0.14 7.15
N MET A 60 2.74 -1.44 6.88
CA MET A 60 2.82 -2.49 7.89
C MET A 60 4.12 -3.27 7.71
N HIS A 61 4.98 -3.25 8.72
CA HIS A 61 6.29 -3.88 8.65
C HIS A 61 6.78 -4.46 9.97
N GLN A 62 7.34 -5.67 9.88
CA GLN A 62 8.21 -6.24 10.90
C GLN A 62 9.44 -6.83 10.22
N PRO A 63 10.65 -6.57 10.75
CA PRO A 63 11.87 -7.12 10.18
C PRO A 63 12.00 -8.61 10.48
N SER A 64 12.79 -9.28 9.66
CA SER A 64 13.28 -10.64 9.95
C SER A 64 14.64 -10.54 10.67
N ILE A 65 14.82 -11.32 11.73
CA ILE A 65 16.02 -11.30 12.59
C ILE A 65 16.54 -12.72 12.85
N PRO A 66 17.86 -12.92 13.01
CA PRO A 66 18.46 -14.23 13.27
C PRO A 66 18.36 -14.59 14.77
N ALA A 67 17.14 -14.68 15.28
CA ALA A 67 16.86 -14.88 16.71
C ALA A 67 16.04 -16.13 17.03
N GLY A 68 15.92 -17.05 16.06
CA GLY A 68 15.34 -18.37 16.32
C GLY A 68 16.15 -19.18 17.34
N ALA A 69 15.54 -20.24 17.87
CA ALA A 69 16.13 -21.07 18.93
C ALA A 69 17.53 -21.63 18.59
N THR A 70 17.82 -21.84 17.30
CA THR A 70 19.15 -22.27 16.81
C THR A 70 19.83 -21.24 15.91
N GLY A 71 19.34 -20.00 15.89
CA GLY A 71 19.84 -18.91 15.05
C GLY A 71 19.13 -18.79 13.70
N GLU A 72 17.98 -19.44 13.53
CA GLU A 72 17.15 -19.29 12.33
C GLU A 72 16.62 -17.85 12.21
N VAL A 73 16.30 -17.48 10.96
CA VAL A 73 15.65 -16.21 10.67
C VAL A 73 14.16 -16.32 11.01
N ILE A 74 13.72 -15.55 12.01
CA ILE A 74 12.33 -15.43 12.43
C ILE A 74 11.86 -14.00 12.24
N ASN A 75 10.55 -13.78 12.18
CA ASN A 75 10.01 -12.43 12.22
C ASN A 75 10.15 -11.84 13.62
N HIS A 76 10.48 -10.55 13.73
CA HIS A 76 10.64 -9.89 15.01
C HIS A 76 9.36 -9.93 15.86
N LEU A 77 8.17 -9.94 15.25
CA LEU A 77 6.92 -10.13 15.99
C LEU A 77 6.89 -11.46 16.77
N GLN A 78 7.45 -12.54 16.21
CA GLN A 78 7.59 -13.81 16.92
C GLN A 78 8.49 -13.65 18.15
N TYR A 79 9.66 -13.03 17.97
CA TYR A 79 10.58 -12.75 19.06
C TYR A 79 9.90 -11.95 20.18
N MET A 80 9.08 -10.95 19.83
CA MET A 80 8.34 -10.15 20.81
C MET A 80 7.35 -10.99 21.64
N PHE A 81 6.65 -11.95 21.03
CA PHE A 81 5.77 -12.87 21.76
C PHE A 81 6.53 -13.83 22.68
N GLU A 82 7.70 -14.30 22.25
CA GLU A 82 8.54 -15.21 23.03
C GLU A 82 9.27 -14.50 24.19
N HIS A 83 9.50 -13.18 24.05
CA HIS A 83 10.26 -12.36 25.02
C HIS A 83 9.46 -11.12 25.45
N PRO A 84 8.27 -11.27 26.09
CA PRO A 84 7.35 -10.16 26.33
C PRO A 84 7.85 -9.12 27.34
N TYR A 85 8.87 -9.44 28.13
CA TYR A 85 9.43 -8.54 29.15
C TYR A 85 10.63 -7.72 28.67
N ASP A 86 11.09 -7.94 27.43
CA ASP A 86 12.19 -7.21 26.84
C ASP A 86 11.70 -5.92 26.19
N GLY A 87 12.04 -4.77 26.76
CA GLY A 87 11.69 -3.46 26.20
C GLY A 87 10.20 -3.32 25.87
N ASP A 88 9.90 -2.95 24.63
CA ASP A 88 8.54 -2.71 24.14
C ASP A 88 7.82 -3.98 23.63
N ASN A 89 8.39 -5.18 23.85
CA ASN A 89 7.83 -6.45 23.36
C ASN A 89 6.46 -6.78 23.96
N HIS A 90 6.13 -6.21 25.12
CA HIS A 90 4.79 -6.30 25.72
C HIS A 90 3.68 -5.79 24.77
N ASN A 91 4.02 -4.99 23.75
CA ASN A 91 3.09 -4.53 22.73
C ASN A 91 2.83 -5.53 21.59
N ALA A 92 3.44 -6.72 21.57
CA ALA A 92 3.29 -7.70 20.47
C ALA A 92 1.84 -7.96 20.06
N GLY A 93 0.94 -8.09 21.04
CA GLY A 93 -0.50 -8.24 20.80
C GLY A 93 -1.12 -7.02 20.11
N THR A 94 -0.70 -5.81 20.49
CA THR A 94 -1.14 -4.55 19.88
C THR A 94 -0.65 -4.43 18.44
N PHE A 95 0.62 -4.76 18.16
CA PHE A 95 1.16 -4.83 16.80
C PHE A 95 0.35 -5.80 15.94
N ALA A 96 0.14 -7.02 16.44
CA ALA A 96 -0.67 -8.02 15.76
C ALA A 96 -2.11 -7.55 15.47
N TYR A 97 -2.74 -6.85 16.42
CA TYR A 97 -4.06 -6.26 16.19
C TYR A 97 -4.02 -5.16 15.13
N CYS A 98 -2.97 -4.32 15.08
CA CYS A 98 -2.81 -3.31 14.03
C CYS A 98 -2.77 -3.93 12.63
N TYR A 99 -2.13 -5.09 12.48
CA TYR A 99 -2.09 -5.86 11.23
C TYR A 99 -3.42 -6.54 10.88
N ALA A 100 -4.30 -6.76 11.85
CA ALA A 100 -5.57 -7.48 11.65
C ALA A 100 -6.78 -6.56 11.45
N ARG A 101 -6.80 -5.41 12.15
CA ARG A 101 -8.01 -4.66 12.48
C ARG A 101 -8.83 -4.14 11.30
N LEU A 102 -8.20 -3.86 10.15
CA LEU A 102 -8.97 -3.44 8.97
C LEU A 102 -9.84 -4.57 8.41
N GLY A 103 -9.45 -5.82 8.68
CA GLY A 103 -10.28 -6.98 8.38
C GLY A 103 -11.57 -7.06 9.19
N ASP A 104 -11.65 -6.32 10.29
CA ASP A 104 -12.88 -6.17 11.10
C ASP A 104 -13.61 -4.87 10.75
N PHE A 105 -12.88 -3.74 10.69
CA PHE A 105 -13.47 -2.42 10.47
C PHE A 105 -14.15 -2.29 9.11
N ILE A 106 -13.52 -2.79 8.04
CA ILE A 106 -14.09 -2.64 6.69
C ILE A 106 -15.41 -3.41 6.58
N PRO A 107 -15.51 -4.71 6.93
CA PRO A 107 -16.79 -5.41 6.94
C PRO A 107 -17.85 -4.76 7.84
N GLU A 108 -17.48 -4.29 9.03
CA GLU A 108 -18.40 -3.61 9.94
C GLU A 108 -18.98 -2.35 9.29
N LEU A 109 -18.12 -1.44 8.80
CA LEU A 109 -18.53 -0.19 8.15
C LEU A 109 -19.41 -0.45 6.92
N VAL A 110 -19.03 -1.41 6.08
CA VAL A 110 -19.81 -1.78 4.88
C VAL A 110 -21.19 -2.32 5.27
N SER A 111 -21.27 -3.16 6.31
CA SER A 111 -22.57 -3.68 6.80
C SER A 111 -23.48 -2.56 7.32
N GLN A 112 -22.91 -1.44 7.76
CA GLN A 112 -23.62 -0.25 8.24
C GLN A 112 -23.86 0.79 7.14
N GLY A 113 -23.65 0.43 5.87
CA GLY A 113 -23.90 1.30 4.73
C GLY A 113 -22.87 2.41 4.51
N CYS A 114 -21.71 2.35 5.17
CA CYS A 114 -20.59 3.25 4.89
C CYS A 114 -19.84 2.81 3.62
N ASN A 115 -19.00 3.71 3.09
CA ASN A 115 -18.18 3.45 1.91
C ASN A 115 -16.67 3.67 2.17
N PRO A 116 -16.05 2.88 3.06
CA PRO A 116 -14.66 3.12 3.47
C PRO A 116 -13.65 2.96 2.32
N ARG A 117 -12.55 3.70 2.40
CA ARG A 117 -11.40 3.58 1.50
C ARG A 117 -10.12 3.64 2.30
N VAL A 118 -9.21 2.72 2.00
CA VAL A 118 -7.88 2.64 2.62
C VAL A 118 -6.91 1.98 1.67
N MET A 119 -5.68 2.45 1.69
CA MET A 119 -4.55 1.81 1.02
C MET A 119 -3.78 0.96 2.05
N LEU A 120 -3.37 -0.24 1.66
CA LEU A 120 -2.61 -1.15 2.52
C LEU A 120 -1.30 -1.57 1.86
N ASP A 121 -0.21 -1.36 2.57
CA ASP A 121 1.14 -1.79 2.22
C ASP A 121 1.63 -2.76 3.31
N TYR A 122 1.87 -4.03 2.94
CA TYR A 122 2.45 -5.04 3.81
C TYR A 122 3.77 -5.50 3.23
N SER A 123 4.85 -5.33 3.99
CA SER A 123 6.16 -5.88 3.63
C SER A 123 6.14 -7.40 3.50
N GLY A 124 6.99 -7.94 2.63
CA GLY A 124 7.09 -9.39 2.41
C GLY A 124 7.59 -10.15 3.64
N THR A 125 8.49 -9.55 4.43
CA THR A 125 8.97 -10.12 5.69
C THR A 125 7.88 -10.24 6.74
N LEU A 126 6.96 -9.26 6.82
CA LEU A 126 5.80 -9.35 7.70
C LEU A 126 4.85 -10.46 7.23
N LEU A 127 4.50 -10.51 5.94
CA LEU A 127 3.63 -11.55 5.39
C LEU A 127 4.19 -12.95 5.65
N TRP A 128 5.51 -13.13 5.46
CA TRP A 128 6.17 -14.39 5.76
C TRP A 128 6.16 -14.69 7.26
N GLY A 129 6.45 -13.70 8.10
CA GLY A 129 6.37 -13.83 9.56
C GLY A 129 5.00 -14.29 10.06
N LEU A 130 3.92 -13.74 9.49
CA LEU A 130 2.56 -14.18 9.81
C LEU A 130 2.31 -15.63 9.43
N GLN A 131 2.91 -16.13 8.35
CA GLN A 131 2.83 -17.56 8.00
C GLN A 131 3.71 -18.42 8.92
N GLN A 132 4.94 -18.00 9.22
CA GLN A 132 5.83 -18.72 10.15
C GLN A 132 5.19 -18.92 11.52
N MET A 133 4.48 -17.89 12.00
CA MET A 133 3.77 -17.88 13.26
C MET A 133 2.34 -18.47 13.18
N GLU A 134 1.92 -18.98 12.02
CA GLU A 134 0.57 -19.53 11.78
C GLU A 134 -0.58 -18.58 12.20
N ARG A 135 -0.41 -17.27 11.98
CA ARG A 135 -1.38 -16.21 12.33
C ARG A 135 -2.56 -16.16 11.36
N HIS A 136 -3.30 -17.27 11.28
CA HIS A 136 -4.51 -17.40 10.47
C HIS A 136 -5.58 -16.37 10.84
N ASP A 137 -5.63 -15.95 12.11
CA ASP A 137 -6.50 -14.87 12.59
C ASP A 137 -6.26 -13.53 11.86
N ILE A 138 -5.06 -13.33 11.32
CA ILE A 138 -4.68 -12.16 10.51
C ILE A 138 -4.76 -12.50 9.02
N LEU A 139 -4.11 -13.59 8.59
CA LEU A 139 -4.02 -13.94 7.17
C LEU A 139 -5.39 -14.17 6.52
N ASP A 140 -6.34 -14.77 7.23
CA ASP A 140 -7.69 -15.00 6.68
C ASP A 140 -8.49 -13.69 6.55
N LYS A 141 -8.27 -12.74 7.45
CA LYS A 141 -8.82 -11.38 7.36
C LYS A 141 -8.26 -10.64 6.15
N LEU A 142 -6.93 -10.66 5.96
CA LEU A 142 -6.28 -10.06 4.79
C LEU A 142 -6.75 -10.72 3.50
N ARG A 143 -6.87 -12.05 3.49
CA ARG A 143 -7.39 -12.82 2.34
C ARG A 143 -8.82 -12.41 2.01
N ARG A 144 -9.69 -12.26 3.01
CA ARG A 144 -11.06 -11.78 2.82
C ARG A 144 -11.07 -10.40 2.14
N LEU A 145 -10.27 -9.44 2.64
CA LEU A 145 -10.18 -8.11 2.03
C LEU A 145 -9.64 -8.13 0.59
N ALA A 146 -8.62 -8.96 0.33
CA ALA A 146 -8.00 -9.06 -0.99
C ALA A 146 -8.87 -9.78 -2.03
N CYS A 147 -9.58 -10.83 -1.60
CA CYS A 147 -10.21 -11.80 -2.51
C CYS A 147 -11.72 -11.64 -2.62
N ASP A 148 -12.43 -11.28 -1.56
CA ASP A 148 -13.90 -11.21 -1.57
C ASP A 148 -14.38 -10.00 -2.41
N PRO A 149 -15.13 -10.22 -3.51
CA PRO A 149 -15.65 -9.13 -4.33
C PRO A 149 -16.46 -8.08 -3.56
N ALA A 150 -17.06 -8.45 -2.41
CA ALA A 150 -17.78 -7.52 -1.56
C ALA A 150 -16.87 -6.50 -0.86
N TYR A 151 -15.58 -6.79 -0.67
CA TYR A 151 -14.64 -5.91 0.04
C TYR A 151 -13.53 -5.33 -0.85
N GLN A 152 -13.28 -5.92 -2.03
CA GLN A 152 -12.29 -5.43 -2.99
C GLN A 152 -12.39 -3.91 -3.30
N PRO A 153 -13.57 -3.28 -3.47
CA PRO A 153 -13.64 -1.85 -3.78
C PRO A 153 -13.21 -0.91 -2.65
N TYR A 154 -13.06 -1.43 -1.43
CA TYR A 154 -12.83 -0.64 -0.22
C TYR A 154 -11.36 -0.62 0.21
N VAL A 155 -10.52 -1.48 -0.40
CA VAL A 155 -9.10 -1.63 -0.07
C VAL A 155 -8.27 -1.59 -1.35
N GLU A 156 -7.39 -0.61 -1.45
CA GLU A 156 -6.35 -0.55 -2.49
C GLU A 156 -5.07 -1.17 -1.92
N TRP A 157 -4.61 -2.26 -2.51
CA TRP A 157 -3.35 -2.89 -2.11
C TRP A 157 -2.19 -2.24 -2.85
N LEU A 158 -1.14 -1.87 -2.11
CA LEU A 158 0.08 -1.30 -2.67
C LEU A 158 1.18 -2.37 -2.73
N GLY A 159 1.92 -2.39 -3.83
CA GLY A 159 3.18 -3.12 -3.89
C GLY A 159 4.26 -2.41 -3.08
N THR A 160 5.23 -3.19 -2.60
CA THR A 160 6.43 -2.69 -1.92
C THR A 160 7.61 -3.63 -2.18
N CYS A 161 8.78 -3.34 -1.60
CA CYS A 161 9.92 -4.25 -1.61
C CYS A 161 9.72 -5.36 -0.59
N TRP A 162 9.91 -6.63 -1.01
CA TRP A 162 9.71 -7.80 -0.13
C TRP A 162 10.45 -7.69 1.21
N GLY A 163 11.71 -7.28 1.18
CA GLY A 163 12.58 -7.18 2.36
C GLY A 163 12.58 -5.81 3.04
N HIS A 164 11.63 -4.93 2.71
CA HIS A 164 11.67 -3.51 3.11
C HIS A 164 12.96 -2.80 2.64
N ALA A 165 13.36 -3.09 1.40
CA ALA A 165 14.59 -2.55 0.81
C ALA A 165 14.43 -1.05 0.48
N VAL A 166 15.12 -0.19 1.21
CA VAL A 166 15.14 1.26 1.01
C VAL A 166 15.84 1.58 -0.32
N VAL A 167 15.08 2.17 -1.26
CA VAL A 167 15.47 2.26 -2.67
C VAL A 167 16.83 2.95 -2.89
N PRO A 168 17.14 4.11 -2.26
CA PRO A 168 18.42 4.77 -2.47
C PRO A 168 19.67 4.00 -2.01
N SER A 169 19.52 3.06 -1.07
CA SER A 169 20.62 2.25 -0.53
C SER A 169 20.65 0.83 -1.08
N THR A 170 19.75 0.50 -2.00
CA THR A 170 19.65 -0.84 -2.61
C THR A 170 20.35 -0.86 -3.97
N PRO A 171 21.22 -1.84 -4.26
CA PRO A 171 21.80 -1.99 -5.59
C PRO A 171 20.72 -2.08 -6.67
N VAL A 172 20.93 -1.40 -7.80
CA VAL A 172 19.94 -1.33 -8.90
C VAL A 172 19.44 -2.71 -9.36
N PRO A 173 20.29 -3.75 -9.54
CA PRO A 173 19.83 -5.08 -9.92
C PRO A 173 18.86 -5.70 -8.90
N ASP A 174 19.04 -5.41 -7.62
CA ASP A 174 18.30 -6.02 -6.52
C ASP A 174 16.91 -5.42 -6.35
N LEU A 175 16.68 -4.19 -6.84
CA LEU A 175 15.35 -3.55 -6.84
C LEU A 175 14.31 -4.44 -7.52
N ARG A 176 14.65 -4.97 -8.71
CA ARG A 176 13.76 -5.87 -9.46
C ARG A 176 13.50 -7.16 -8.68
N LEU A 177 14.52 -7.70 -8.01
CA LEU A 177 14.39 -8.93 -7.23
C LEU A 177 13.44 -8.74 -6.05
N HIS A 178 13.59 -7.66 -5.28
CA HIS A 178 12.69 -7.37 -4.16
C HIS A 178 11.24 -7.13 -4.59
N ILE A 179 11.04 -6.41 -5.70
CA ILE A 179 9.71 -6.13 -6.23
C ILE A 179 9.04 -7.41 -6.74
N ARG A 180 9.77 -8.23 -7.52
CA ARG A 180 9.24 -9.50 -8.02
C ARG A 180 9.00 -10.50 -6.90
N ALA A 181 9.88 -10.58 -5.91
CA ALA A 181 9.70 -11.43 -4.74
C ALA A 181 8.40 -11.09 -4.00
N TRP A 182 8.08 -9.79 -3.86
CA TRP A 182 6.81 -9.37 -3.28
C TRP A 182 5.62 -9.82 -4.12
N GLN A 183 5.67 -9.65 -5.45
CA GLN A 183 4.58 -10.07 -6.33
C GLN A 183 4.34 -11.59 -6.30
N HIS A 184 5.40 -12.40 -6.34
CA HIS A 184 5.29 -13.85 -6.21
C HIS A 184 4.63 -14.24 -4.88
N HIS A 185 5.12 -13.65 -3.79
CA HIS A 185 4.62 -13.99 -2.47
C HIS A 185 3.17 -13.54 -2.26
N PHE A 186 2.81 -12.34 -2.71
CA PHE A 186 1.43 -11.83 -2.65
C PHE A 186 0.47 -12.69 -3.47
N ALA A 187 0.87 -13.10 -4.69
CA ALA A 187 0.08 -14.00 -5.52
C ALA A 187 -0.08 -15.39 -4.90
N ALA A 188 0.93 -15.90 -4.20
CA ALA A 188 0.82 -17.16 -3.48
C ALA A 188 -0.20 -17.10 -2.32
N LEU A 189 -0.26 -15.97 -1.61
CA LEU A 189 -1.16 -15.79 -0.47
C LEU A 189 -2.63 -15.50 -0.88
N PHE A 190 -2.80 -14.66 -1.89
CA PHE A 190 -4.11 -14.06 -2.24
C PHE A 190 -4.56 -14.33 -3.68
N GLY A 191 -3.74 -15.03 -4.46
CA GLY A 191 -4.05 -15.39 -5.83
C GLY A 191 -3.67 -14.32 -6.87
N PRO A 192 -3.62 -14.71 -8.15
CA PRO A 192 -3.17 -13.85 -9.24
C PRO A 192 -4.19 -12.76 -9.57
N GLU A 193 -5.48 -13.02 -9.34
CA GLU A 193 -6.52 -12.01 -9.52
C GLU A 193 -6.35 -10.85 -8.53
N ALA A 194 -5.97 -11.15 -7.28
CA ALA A 194 -5.66 -10.12 -6.29
C ALA A 194 -4.43 -9.32 -6.72
N LEU A 195 -3.35 -10.00 -7.12
CA LEU A 195 -2.15 -9.35 -7.61
C LEU A 195 -2.44 -8.44 -8.82
N ALA A 196 -3.27 -8.87 -9.78
CA ALA A 196 -3.62 -8.10 -10.97
C ALA A 196 -4.24 -6.72 -10.65
N ARG A 197 -4.77 -6.53 -9.43
CA ARG A 197 -5.36 -5.27 -8.95
C ARG A 197 -4.33 -4.35 -8.30
N VAL A 198 -3.16 -4.84 -7.91
CA VAL A 198 -2.10 -4.07 -7.26
C VAL A 198 -1.39 -3.22 -8.31
N ARG A 199 -1.79 -1.93 -8.43
CA ARG A 199 -1.22 -1.01 -9.43
C ARG A 199 -0.50 0.19 -8.83
N GLY A 200 -0.70 0.45 -7.54
CA GLY A 200 0.06 1.41 -6.76
C GLY A 200 1.32 0.80 -6.13
N PHE A 201 2.34 1.62 -5.93
CA PHE A 201 3.56 1.24 -5.22
C PHE A 201 3.87 2.20 -4.07
N SER A 202 4.26 1.65 -2.93
CA SER A 202 4.70 2.37 -1.73
C SER A 202 6.20 2.08 -1.54
N PRO A 203 7.10 3.03 -1.87
CA PRO A 203 8.52 2.85 -1.60
C PRO A 203 8.78 2.75 -0.09
N PRO A 204 9.60 1.79 0.40
CA PRO A 204 10.01 1.76 1.80
C PRO A 204 10.63 3.09 2.22
N GLU A 205 10.24 3.57 3.41
CA GLU A 205 10.58 4.91 3.93
C GLU A 205 10.11 6.08 3.05
N MET A 206 9.34 5.80 1.99
CA MET A 206 8.91 6.77 0.98
C MET A 206 10.09 7.53 0.34
N HIS A 207 11.29 6.92 0.39
CA HIS A 207 12.54 7.53 -0.06
C HIS A 207 12.72 7.39 -1.57
N LEU A 208 13.15 8.49 -2.22
CA LEU A 208 13.49 8.52 -3.64
C LEU A 208 15.00 8.65 -3.83
N PRO A 209 15.59 7.96 -4.84
CA PRO A 209 17.00 8.15 -5.17
C PRO A 209 17.28 9.54 -5.71
N ASN A 210 18.31 10.21 -5.18
CA ASN A 210 18.81 11.48 -5.72
C ASN A 210 19.68 11.27 -6.98
N HIS A 211 20.27 10.09 -7.15
CA HIS A 211 21.11 9.80 -8.30
C HIS A 211 20.24 9.51 -9.54
N PRO A 212 20.43 10.22 -10.67
CA PRO A 212 19.54 10.16 -11.83
C PRO A 212 19.42 8.75 -12.43
N ASP A 213 20.54 8.03 -12.54
CA ASP A 213 20.53 6.65 -13.07
C ASP A 213 19.77 5.67 -12.17
N VAL A 214 19.80 5.89 -10.85
CA VAL A 214 19.13 5.02 -9.88
C VAL A 214 17.63 5.32 -9.88
N LEU A 215 17.24 6.60 -9.91
CA LEU A 215 15.83 6.99 -10.03
C LEU A 215 15.22 6.47 -11.34
N TYR A 216 15.94 6.63 -12.46
CA TYR A 216 15.53 6.09 -13.75
C TYR A 216 15.34 4.57 -13.70
N ALA A 217 16.33 3.84 -13.18
CA ALA A 217 16.25 2.38 -13.09
C ALA A 217 15.11 1.91 -12.16
N PHE A 218 14.85 2.65 -11.08
CA PHE A 218 13.72 2.38 -10.18
C PHE A 218 12.38 2.57 -10.89
N VAL A 219 12.14 3.74 -11.51
CA VAL A 219 10.88 4.02 -12.24
C VAL A 219 10.70 3.03 -13.38
N LYS A 220 11.76 2.72 -14.13
CA LYS A 220 11.74 1.68 -15.17
C LYS A 220 11.32 0.33 -14.61
N THR A 221 11.91 -0.08 -13.49
CA THR A 221 11.61 -1.36 -12.85
C THR A 221 10.16 -1.44 -12.38
N LEU A 222 9.61 -0.36 -11.82
CA LEU A 222 8.19 -0.30 -11.43
C LEU A 222 7.26 -0.53 -12.63
N LYS A 223 7.53 0.15 -13.76
CA LYS A 223 6.74 0.01 -14.99
C LYS A 223 6.88 -1.39 -15.59
N ASP A 224 8.10 -1.92 -15.68
CA ASP A 224 8.37 -3.29 -16.15
C ASP A 224 7.67 -4.34 -15.26
N CYS A 225 7.45 -4.03 -13.98
CA CYS A 225 6.72 -4.87 -13.04
C CYS A 225 5.20 -4.64 -13.06
N GLY A 226 4.69 -3.72 -13.88
CA GLY A 226 3.26 -3.47 -14.08
C GLY A 226 2.59 -2.54 -13.07
N TYR A 227 3.39 -1.80 -12.27
CA TYR A 227 2.88 -0.70 -11.46
C TYR A 227 2.64 0.52 -12.34
N ARG A 228 1.61 1.30 -12.01
CA ARG A 228 1.16 2.44 -12.81
C ARG A 228 1.31 3.77 -12.10
N TRP A 229 1.35 3.74 -10.77
CA TRP A 229 1.52 4.92 -9.95
C TRP A 229 2.25 4.58 -8.65
N MET A 230 2.79 5.59 -7.99
CA MET A 230 3.44 5.44 -6.69
C MET A 230 3.17 6.62 -5.76
N LEU A 231 3.32 6.41 -4.46
CA LEU A 231 3.31 7.47 -3.47
C LEU A 231 4.70 8.14 -3.40
N VAL A 232 4.74 9.46 -3.24
CA VAL A 232 5.97 10.24 -3.03
C VAL A 232 5.78 11.24 -1.89
N GLN A 233 6.85 11.65 -1.21
CA GLN A 233 6.76 12.72 -0.21
C GLN A 233 6.86 14.08 -0.90
N GLU A 234 6.03 15.03 -0.49
CA GLU A 234 5.99 16.37 -1.09
C GLU A 234 7.36 17.06 -1.18
N HIS A 235 8.20 16.90 -0.16
CA HIS A 235 9.52 17.56 -0.09
C HIS A 235 10.65 16.79 -0.78
N THR A 236 10.38 15.59 -1.32
CA THR A 236 11.38 14.80 -2.07
C THR A 236 11.25 14.97 -3.58
N VAL A 237 10.30 15.81 -4.02
CA VAL A 237 10.03 16.11 -5.42
C VAL A 237 9.91 17.61 -5.63
N GLU A 238 10.22 18.05 -6.84
CA GLU A 238 10.09 19.44 -7.28
C GLU A 238 9.52 19.50 -8.70
N SER A 239 9.02 20.67 -9.07
CA SER A 239 8.69 21.01 -10.45
C SER A 239 9.95 21.04 -11.33
N LEU A 240 9.78 21.03 -12.66
CA LEU A 240 10.90 21.07 -13.59
C LEU A 240 11.72 22.37 -13.49
N GLU A 241 11.11 23.42 -12.93
CA GLU A 241 11.73 24.71 -12.65
C GLU A 241 12.48 24.75 -11.29
N GLY A 242 12.46 23.66 -10.52
CA GLY A 242 13.13 23.58 -9.21
C GLY A 242 12.35 24.23 -8.07
N HIS A 243 11.02 24.34 -8.21
CA HIS A 243 10.13 24.86 -7.16
C HIS A 243 9.34 23.73 -6.50
N GLY A 244 8.96 23.91 -5.23
CA GLY A 244 8.00 23.04 -4.56
C GLY A 244 6.65 22.97 -5.29
N LEU A 245 5.88 21.92 -5.03
CA LEU A 245 4.61 21.68 -5.71
C LEU A 245 3.53 22.67 -5.27
N SER A 246 2.95 23.41 -6.22
CA SER A 246 1.87 24.37 -5.93
C SER A 246 0.49 23.74 -5.74
N GLN A 247 0.29 22.54 -6.28
CA GLN A 247 -0.97 21.78 -6.22
C GLN A 247 -0.71 20.33 -5.80
N PRO A 248 -0.29 20.07 -4.55
CA PRO A 248 0.14 18.74 -4.11
C PRO A 248 -1.01 17.71 -4.12
N HIS A 249 -2.26 18.15 -4.02
CA HIS A 249 -3.43 17.25 -4.03
C HIS A 249 -3.88 16.80 -5.42
N LEU A 250 -3.15 17.16 -6.48
CA LEU A 250 -3.36 16.63 -7.83
C LEU A 250 -2.36 15.50 -8.12
N PRO A 251 -2.73 14.53 -8.97
CA PRO A 251 -1.76 13.58 -9.47
C PRO A 251 -0.71 14.31 -10.32
N HIS A 252 0.56 14.00 -10.10
CA HIS A 252 1.68 14.53 -10.87
C HIS A 252 2.32 13.43 -11.71
N ARG A 253 3.16 13.82 -12.66
CA ARG A 253 4.01 12.89 -13.42
C ARG A 253 5.45 13.08 -12.96
N LEU A 254 6.00 12.07 -12.29
CA LEU A 254 7.41 12.05 -11.94
C LEU A 254 8.22 11.72 -13.21
N VAL A 255 9.20 12.57 -13.52
CA VAL A 255 10.08 12.43 -14.69
C VAL A 255 11.47 12.03 -14.20
N ALA A 256 11.88 10.80 -14.50
CA ALA A 256 13.20 10.29 -14.19
C ALA A 256 14.07 10.29 -15.44
N ARG A 257 15.05 11.19 -15.50
CA ARG A 257 16.01 11.29 -16.60
C ARG A 257 17.38 10.76 -16.15
N ASN A 258 17.95 9.82 -16.88
CA ASN A 258 19.27 9.27 -16.57
C ASN A 258 20.42 10.11 -17.17
N SER A 259 21.66 9.76 -16.84
CA SER A 259 22.89 10.43 -17.31
C SER A 259 23.11 10.35 -18.83
N GLN A 260 22.45 9.40 -19.50
CA GLN A 260 22.48 9.25 -20.96
C GLN A 260 21.34 10.02 -21.67
N GLY A 261 20.47 10.68 -20.90
CA GLY A 261 19.34 11.45 -21.42
C GLY A 261 18.08 10.64 -21.70
N GLU A 262 18.05 9.35 -21.38
CA GLU A 262 16.84 8.53 -21.43
C GLU A 262 15.86 8.94 -20.33
N VAL A 263 14.57 8.80 -20.60
CA VAL A 263 13.49 9.28 -19.70
C VAL A 263 12.49 8.17 -19.45
N GLU A 264 12.16 7.97 -18.18
CA GLU A 264 10.99 7.20 -17.75
C GLU A 264 10.06 8.10 -16.94
N GLU A 265 8.76 7.84 -17.04
CA GLU A 265 7.73 8.62 -16.38
C GLU A 265 6.72 7.71 -15.70
N ILE A 266 6.27 8.09 -14.50
CA ILE A 266 5.22 7.40 -13.74
C ILE A 266 4.31 8.42 -13.05
N VAL A 267 3.03 8.07 -12.89
CA VAL A 267 2.10 8.90 -12.12
C VAL A 267 2.44 8.83 -10.64
N VAL A 268 2.35 9.95 -9.93
CA VAL A 268 2.57 9.99 -8.48
C VAL A 268 1.42 10.65 -7.75
N LEU A 269 1.09 10.10 -6.58
CA LEU A 269 0.26 10.74 -5.58
C LEU A 269 1.18 11.29 -4.49
N VAL A 270 0.98 12.55 -4.13
CA VAL A 270 1.86 13.25 -3.20
C VAL A 270 1.31 13.14 -1.79
N LYS A 271 2.10 12.53 -0.93
CA LYS A 271 1.92 12.58 0.52
C LYS A 271 2.29 13.97 1.01
N THR A 272 1.31 14.72 1.51
CA THR A 272 1.51 16.07 2.04
C THR A 272 2.27 16.08 3.36
N GLN A 273 2.89 17.21 3.68
CA GLN A 273 3.74 17.35 4.87
C GLN A 273 2.96 17.25 6.20
N GLY A 274 3.60 16.66 7.21
CA GLY A 274 3.17 16.74 8.61
C GLY A 274 3.61 15.55 9.46
N SER A 275 3.08 15.44 10.68
CA SER A 275 3.39 14.32 11.58
C SER A 275 2.52 13.11 11.25
N ASP A 276 3.01 12.30 10.31
CA ASP A 276 2.30 11.16 9.69
C ASP A 276 1.44 10.35 10.65
N THR A 277 2.06 9.86 11.73
CA THR A 277 1.41 9.02 12.75
C THR A 277 0.25 9.71 13.45
N LYS A 278 0.39 11.01 13.73
CA LYS A 278 -0.67 11.79 14.37
C LYS A 278 -1.76 12.15 13.37
N LEU A 279 -1.37 12.55 12.16
CA LEU A 279 -2.29 13.01 11.13
C LEU A 279 -3.17 11.87 10.62
N VAL A 280 -2.57 10.73 10.23
CA VAL A 280 -3.31 9.54 9.81
C VAL A 280 -4.08 8.95 11.00
N GLY A 281 -3.45 8.88 12.18
CA GLY A 281 -4.08 8.36 13.39
C GLY A 281 -5.33 9.11 13.85
N GLN A 282 -5.47 10.38 13.49
CA GLN A 282 -6.64 11.20 13.80
C GLN A 282 -7.51 11.51 12.58
N MET A 283 -7.26 10.83 11.45
CA MET A 283 -7.97 11.05 10.18
C MET A 283 -7.94 12.51 9.71
N GLN A 284 -6.85 13.25 9.97
CA GLN A 284 -6.66 14.61 9.47
C GLN A 284 -6.89 14.77 7.95
N PRO A 285 -6.52 13.82 7.05
CA PRO A 285 -6.76 14.01 5.62
C PRO A 285 -8.26 14.04 5.27
N TYR A 286 -9.12 13.38 6.06
CA TYR A 286 -10.57 13.53 5.92
C TYR A 286 -11.01 14.97 6.23
N TRP A 287 -10.53 15.55 7.32
CA TRP A 287 -10.87 16.92 7.72
C TRP A 287 -10.32 17.97 6.76
N GLU A 288 -9.11 17.75 6.24
CA GLU A 288 -8.50 18.62 5.23
C GLU A 288 -9.31 18.62 3.93
N ALA A 289 -9.69 17.44 3.43
CA ALA A 289 -10.49 17.31 2.22
C ALA A 289 -11.83 18.08 2.31
N LYS A 290 -12.44 18.16 3.50
CA LYS A 290 -13.67 18.95 3.71
C LYS A 290 -13.49 20.47 3.48
N THR A 291 -12.25 20.96 3.49
CA THR A 291 -11.95 22.39 3.23
C THR A 291 -11.62 22.67 1.77
N LEU A 292 -11.53 21.63 0.94
CA LEU A 292 -11.16 21.72 -0.47
C LEU A 292 -12.37 21.64 -1.40
N SER A 293 -12.16 22.09 -2.63
CA SER A 293 -13.14 22.06 -3.72
C SER A 293 -12.44 21.77 -5.04
N ASN A 294 -13.21 21.48 -6.09
CA ASN A 294 -12.68 21.10 -7.39
C ASN A 294 -11.70 22.16 -7.91
N VAL A 295 -10.62 21.69 -8.50
CA VAL A 295 -9.56 22.50 -9.09
C VAL A 295 -9.44 22.21 -10.59
N PRO A 296 -8.94 23.16 -11.40
CA PRO A 296 -8.71 22.92 -12.81
C PRO A 296 -7.54 21.96 -13.02
N LEU A 297 -7.73 20.96 -13.87
CA LEU A 297 -6.70 20.10 -14.44
C LEU A 297 -6.88 20.06 -15.96
N GLY A 298 -6.07 20.86 -16.66
CA GLY A 298 -6.28 21.14 -18.08
C GLY A 298 -7.64 21.80 -18.33
N ASN A 299 -8.48 21.20 -19.17
CA ASN A 299 -9.82 21.70 -19.50
C ASN A 299 -10.94 21.12 -18.63
N THR A 300 -10.61 20.37 -17.58
CA THR A 300 -11.57 19.68 -16.71
C THR A 300 -11.43 20.14 -15.27
N MET A 301 -12.54 20.20 -14.54
CA MET A 301 -12.54 20.39 -13.09
C MET A 301 -12.49 19.02 -12.41
N VAL A 302 -11.53 18.80 -11.53
CA VAL A 302 -11.36 17.52 -10.83
C VAL A 302 -11.36 17.74 -9.31
N PRO A 303 -11.87 16.80 -8.52
CA PRO A 303 -11.71 16.84 -7.07
C PRO A 303 -10.24 16.63 -6.69
N PRO A 304 -9.64 17.49 -5.84
CA PRO A 304 -8.33 17.21 -5.26
C PRO A 304 -8.38 15.98 -4.35
N LEU A 305 -7.25 15.29 -4.19
CA LEU A 305 -7.10 14.12 -3.33
C LEU A 305 -6.04 14.38 -2.25
N VAL A 306 -6.46 14.52 -0.99
CA VAL A 306 -5.54 14.58 0.14
C VAL A 306 -5.01 13.19 0.43
N SER A 307 -3.73 12.93 0.15
CA SER A 307 -3.12 11.62 0.35
C SER A 307 -2.14 11.67 1.52
N GLN A 308 -2.26 10.72 2.45
CA GLN A 308 -1.29 10.54 3.53
C GLN A 308 -0.97 9.06 3.74
N ILE A 309 0.23 8.79 4.22
CA ILE A 309 0.70 7.45 4.60
C ILE A 309 1.36 7.54 5.97
N SER A 310 1.14 6.51 6.80
CA SER A 310 1.81 6.33 8.08
C SER A 310 2.04 4.83 8.30
N ASP A 311 3.03 4.50 9.11
CA ASP A 311 3.11 3.20 9.77
C ASP A 311 1.78 2.91 10.48
N GLY A 312 1.23 1.72 10.26
CA GLY A 312 -0.08 1.32 10.78
C GLY A 312 -0.05 0.85 12.23
N GLU A 313 1.14 0.57 12.74
CA GLU A 313 1.44 0.03 14.06
C GLU A 313 2.20 1.01 14.97
N ASN A 314 2.77 2.09 14.44
CA ASN A 314 3.73 2.91 15.17
C ASN A 314 3.05 3.94 16.08
N GLY A 315 3.48 4.02 17.33
CA GLY A 315 3.09 5.07 18.27
C GLY A 315 1.69 4.95 18.88
N GLY A 316 1.52 5.55 20.06
CA GLY A 316 0.28 5.45 20.83
C GLY A 316 -0.96 5.98 20.12
N VAL A 317 -0.83 6.93 19.19
CA VAL A 317 -1.96 7.48 18.43
C VAL A 317 -2.49 6.46 17.42
N MET A 318 -1.61 5.79 16.66
CA MET A 318 -2.07 4.75 15.73
C MET A 318 -2.59 3.52 16.45
N MET A 319 -1.98 3.16 17.58
CA MET A 319 -2.44 2.02 18.37
C MET A 319 -3.81 2.27 19.02
N ASN A 320 -4.04 3.47 19.59
CA ASN A 320 -5.19 3.72 20.45
C ASN A 320 -6.27 4.65 19.87
N GLU A 321 -5.90 5.69 19.11
CA GLU A 321 -6.84 6.71 18.64
C GLU A 321 -7.41 6.38 17.24
N PHE A 322 -6.55 5.86 16.35
CA PHE A 322 -6.92 5.52 14.96
C PHE A 322 -8.20 4.70 14.83
N PRO A 323 -8.44 3.62 15.63
CA PRO A 323 -9.68 2.85 15.52
C PRO A 323 -10.92 3.71 15.60
N SER A 324 -11.00 4.55 16.63
CA SER A 324 -12.16 5.41 16.86
C SER A 324 -12.29 6.51 15.81
N ALA A 325 -11.16 7.11 15.41
CA ALA A 325 -11.13 8.18 14.41
C ALA A 325 -11.54 7.68 13.02
N PHE A 326 -11.02 6.51 12.61
CA PHE A 326 -11.35 5.87 11.34
C PHE A 326 -12.84 5.57 11.25
N MET A 327 -13.39 4.87 12.26
CA MET A 327 -14.81 4.53 12.30
C MET A 327 -15.71 5.77 12.29
N ARG A 328 -15.40 6.77 13.14
CA ARG A 328 -16.14 8.04 13.21
C ARG A 328 -16.18 8.76 11.87
N SER A 329 -15.05 8.84 11.16
CA SER A 329 -14.97 9.57 9.89
C SER A 329 -15.90 8.98 8.84
N TRP A 330 -16.00 7.65 8.77
CA TRP A 330 -16.89 6.98 7.82
C TRP A 330 -18.36 7.02 8.21
N TYR A 331 -18.68 6.99 9.51
CA TYR A 331 -20.05 7.25 9.98
C TYR A 331 -20.50 8.67 9.66
N GLU A 332 -19.66 9.65 9.96
CA GLU A 332 -19.96 11.05 9.66
C GLU A 332 -20.14 11.28 8.16
N MET A 333 -19.26 10.72 7.33
CA MET A 333 -19.39 10.80 5.88
C MET A 333 -20.73 10.25 5.38
N ARG A 334 -21.13 9.05 5.85
CA ARG A 334 -22.40 8.42 5.49
C ARG A 334 -23.59 9.32 5.87
N ASP A 335 -23.57 9.85 7.09
CA ASP A 335 -24.67 10.64 7.65
C ASP A 335 -24.81 12.00 6.95
N GLN A 336 -23.70 12.56 6.46
CA GLN A 336 -23.67 13.80 5.66
C GLN A 336 -23.97 13.57 4.17
N GLY A 337 -24.26 12.34 3.75
CA GLY A 337 -24.54 12.04 2.34
C GLY A 337 -23.32 11.82 1.47
N GLY A 338 -22.11 11.94 2.02
CA GLY A 338 -20.85 11.67 1.34
C GLY A 338 -20.61 10.18 1.12
N GLY A 339 -19.79 9.86 0.12
CA GLY A 339 -19.37 8.49 -0.17
C GLY A 339 -20.48 7.54 -0.60
N ARG A 340 -21.66 8.03 -1.01
CA ARG A 340 -22.78 7.16 -1.40
C ARG A 340 -22.62 6.57 -2.81
N ARG A 341 -23.38 5.49 -3.06
CA ARG A 341 -23.63 4.86 -4.38
C ARG A 341 -24.55 5.71 -5.23
#